data_AF-B1ZER8-F1
#
_entry.id   AF-B1ZER8-F1
#
_cell.length_a   1.000
_cell.length_b   1.000
_cell.length_c   1.000
_cell.angle_alpha   90.00
_cell.angle_beta   90.00
_cell.angle_gamma   90.00
#
_symmetry.space_group_name_H-M   'P 1'
#
loop_
_entity.id
_entity.type
_entity.pdbx_description
1 polymer ?
#
loop_
_entity_poly.entity_id
_entity_poly.type
_entity_poly.pdbx_seq_one_letter_code
_entity_poly.pdbx_strand_id
1 'polypeptide(L)'
;MEGSGLDQPLVEGAVVAVDSVVVGRLHEPTPTAAAMLVRHLAERTGLRAERALAALDAAIEEDLGAAGRITLARATTAFDAALQDLVTGAEARLRQLDRAVEQSLLLGLSAAVSGIARKEPDADPAEVSPLSETEDDTFLSEALALVLATDTGCVVTSARDLSAGLPLLLKFPDGAVPVRVEPYSPSAH
;
A
#
# COMPACT_ATOMS: atom_id res chain seq x y z
N MET A 1 -19.70 -70.71 -38.48
CA MET A 1 -19.06 -71.73 -37.62
C MET A 1 -18.29 -70.96 -36.57
N GLU A 2 -18.97 -70.59 -35.48
CA GLU A 2 -19.04 -71.35 -34.21
C GLU A 2 -17.72 -71.19 -33.42
N GLY A 3 -17.65 -70.82 -32.13
CA GLY A 3 -18.62 -70.47 -31.08
C GLY A 3 -17.93 -69.49 -30.10
N SER A 4 -18.64 -68.62 -29.39
CA SER A 4 -19.34 -68.84 -28.11
C SER A 4 -18.43 -69.25 -26.94
N GLY A 5 -18.43 -68.42 -25.89
CA GLY A 5 -17.74 -68.57 -24.59
C GLY A 5 -17.22 -67.19 -24.14
N LEU A 6 -18.00 -66.28 -23.53
CA LEU A 6 -18.67 -66.40 -22.22
C LEU A 6 -17.79 -67.12 -21.19
N ASP A 7 -16.95 -66.38 -20.47
CA ASP A 7 -17.28 -65.96 -19.11
C ASP A 7 -16.09 -65.26 -18.44
N GLN A 8 -16.32 -64.01 -18.03
CA GLN A 8 -15.57 -63.36 -16.97
C GLN A 8 -15.87 -64.06 -15.63
N PRO A 9 -14.91 -64.15 -14.70
CA PRO A 9 -15.27 -64.12 -13.29
C PRO A 9 -14.67 -62.86 -12.64
N LEU A 10 -15.30 -61.72 -12.93
CA LEU A 10 -15.09 -60.46 -12.21
C LEU A 10 -16.15 -60.36 -11.10
N VAL A 11 -16.29 -61.41 -10.27
CA VAL A 11 -17.26 -61.44 -9.15
C VAL A 11 -16.69 -62.10 -7.88
N GLU A 12 -15.59 -62.83 -7.94
CA GLU A 12 -15.11 -63.61 -6.78
C GLU A 12 -14.40 -62.78 -5.69
N GLY A 13 -14.07 -61.52 -5.96
CA GLY A 13 -13.49 -60.60 -4.97
C GLY A 13 -14.52 -59.82 -4.13
N ALA A 14 -15.78 -59.74 -4.58
CA ALA A 14 -16.81 -58.94 -3.93
C ALA A 14 -17.63 -59.73 -2.89
N VAL A 15 -17.69 -61.07 -3.02
CA VAL A 15 -18.49 -61.91 -2.12
C VAL A 15 -17.78 -62.12 -0.76
N VAL A 16 -16.44 -62.15 -0.74
CA VAL A 16 -15.68 -62.37 0.50
C VAL A 16 -15.64 -61.13 1.41
N ALA A 17 -15.83 -59.93 0.86
CA ALA A 17 -15.86 -58.69 1.65
C ALA A 17 -17.21 -58.48 2.37
N VAL A 18 -18.32 -58.97 1.82
CA VAL A 18 -19.65 -58.84 2.44
C VAL A 18 -19.85 -59.89 3.53
N ASP A 19 -19.27 -61.09 3.38
CA ASP A 19 -19.47 -62.17 4.35
C ASP A 19 -18.82 -61.87 5.72
N SER A 20 -17.71 -61.12 5.75
CA SER A 20 -17.12 -60.62 7.00
C SER A 20 -17.97 -59.54 7.71
N VAL A 21 -18.87 -58.86 6.98
CA VAL A 21 -19.81 -57.88 7.54
C VAL A 21 -21.11 -58.57 8.01
N VAL A 22 -21.46 -59.73 7.45
CA VAL A 22 -22.69 -60.46 7.79
C VAL A 22 -22.51 -61.38 9.01
N VAL A 23 -21.30 -61.88 9.30
CA VAL A 23 -21.00 -62.70 10.50
C VAL A 23 -21.11 -61.91 11.83
N GLY A 24 -21.18 -60.58 11.79
CA GLY A 24 -21.35 -59.73 12.97
C GLY A 24 -22.79 -59.49 13.43
N ARG A 25 -23.79 -60.13 12.80
CA ARG A 25 -25.21 -59.98 13.17
C ARG A 25 -25.65 -61.15 14.06
N LEU A 26 -25.58 -60.98 15.38
CA LEU A 26 -26.45 -61.59 16.43
C LEU A 26 -25.82 -61.52 17.84
N HIS A 27 -25.04 -60.47 18.13
CA HIS A 27 -24.76 -60.10 19.51
C HIS A 27 -24.94 -58.60 19.64
N GLU A 28 -25.83 -58.16 20.53
CA GLU A 28 -25.82 -56.78 20.99
C GLU A 28 -24.40 -56.52 21.52
N PRO A 29 -23.66 -55.56 20.96
CA PRO A 29 -22.34 -55.25 21.49
C PRO A 29 -22.54 -54.91 22.96
N THR A 30 -21.70 -55.50 23.82
CA THR A 30 -21.71 -55.07 25.21
C THR A 30 -21.51 -53.55 25.23
N PRO A 31 -22.15 -52.82 26.16
CA PRO A 31 -22.08 -51.36 26.19
C PRO A 31 -20.62 -50.85 26.17
N THR A 32 -19.69 -51.63 26.72
CA THR A 32 -18.23 -51.41 26.62
C THR A 32 -17.69 -51.49 25.19
N ALA A 33 -18.06 -52.50 24.40
CA ALA A 33 -17.63 -52.64 23.01
C ALA A 33 -18.18 -51.49 22.12
N ALA A 34 -19.44 -51.10 22.33
CA ALA A 34 -20.03 -49.96 21.64
C ALA A 34 -19.30 -48.65 21.99
N ALA A 35 -19.01 -48.41 23.27
CA ALA A 35 -18.25 -47.24 23.71
C ALA A 35 -16.83 -47.18 23.13
N MET A 36 -16.14 -48.32 23.02
CA MET A 36 -14.81 -48.40 22.40
C MET A 36 -14.85 -48.06 20.90
N LEU A 37 -15.86 -48.53 20.17
CA LEU A 37 -16.04 -48.19 18.76
C LEU A 37 -16.33 -46.70 18.56
N VAL A 38 -17.20 -46.11 19.40
CA VAL A 38 -17.49 -44.67 19.37
C VAL A 38 -16.24 -43.85 19.66
N ARG A 39 -15.46 -44.26 20.68
CA ARG A 39 -14.18 -43.61 21.01
C ARG A 39 -13.19 -43.66 19.85
N HIS A 40 -12.98 -44.84 19.25
CA HIS A 40 -12.08 -45.01 18.11
C HIS A 40 -12.53 -44.20 16.89
N LEU A 41 -13.84 -44.16 16.64
CA LEU A 41 -14.41 -43.31 15.60
C LEU A 41 -14.13 -41.84 15.89
N ALA A 42 -14.37 -41.37 17.11
CA ALA A 42 -14.12 -40.00 17.53
C ALA A 42 -12.64 -39.61 17.36
N GLU A 43 -11.71 -40.46 17.81
CA GLU A 43 -10.26 -40.27 17.65
C GLU A 43 -9.86 -40.18 16.17
N ARG A 44 -10.37 -41.08 15.32
CA ARG A 44 -10.11 -41.05 13.87
C ARG A 44 -10.69 -39.82 13.20
N THR A 45 -11.90 -39.40 13.57
CA THR A 45 -12.51 -38.19 13.03
C THR A 45 -11.77 -36.94 13.49
N GLY A 46 -11.30 -36.92 14.75
CA GLY A 46 -10.47 -35.85 15.29
C GLY A 46 -9.16 -35.71 14.51
N LEU A 47 -8.42 -36.80 14.32
CA LEU A 47 -7.19 -36.80 13.52
C LEU A 47 -7.43 -36.42 12.05
N ARG A 48 -8.62 -36.69 11.49
CA ARG A 48 -8.98 -36.23 10.15
C ARG A 48 -9.25 -34.73 10.13
N ALA A 49 -9.94 -34.21 11.14
CA ALA A 49 -10.23 -32.80 11.28
C ALA A 49 -8.94 -31.98 11.49
N GLU A 50 -8.02 -32.44 12.34
CA GLU A 50 -6.73 -31.77 12.56
C GLU A 50 -5.90 -31.70 11.28
N ARG A 51 -5.84 -32.78 10.50
CA ARG A 51 -5.16 -32.77 9.19
C ARG A 51 -5.84 -31.83 8.19
N ALA A 52 -7.17 -31.78 8.20
CA ALA A 52 -7.91 -30.89 7.32
C ALA A 52 -7.69 -29.41 7.69
N LEU A 53 -7.62 -29.09 8.99
CA LEU A 53 -7.28 -27.76 9.48
C LEU A 53 -5.84 -27.37 9.09
N ALA A 54 -4.86 -28.25 9.33
CA ALA A 54 -3.48 -27.99 8.94
C ALA A 54 -3.31 -27.79 7.42
N ALA A 55 -4.06 -28.55 6.61
CA ALA A 55 -4.07 -28.37 5.16
C ALA A 55 -4.72 -27.04 4.74
N LEU A 56 -5.78 -26.61 5.45
CA LEU A 56 -6.42 -25.32 5.22
C LEU A 56 -5.48 -24.16 5.57
N ASP A 57 -4.81 -24.21 6.73
CA ASP A 57 -3.87 -23.19 7.16
C ASP A 57 -2.73 -23.04 6.14
N ALA A 58 -2.15 -24.16 5.68
CA ALA A 58 -1.12 -24.14 4.65
C ALA A 58 -1.60 -23.53 3.32
N ALA A 59 -2.83 -23.85 2.90
CA ALA A 59 -3.43 -23.26 1.69
C ALA A 59 -3.66 -21.74 1.85
N ILE A 60 -4.13 -21.30 3.02
CA ILE A 60 -4.32 -19.87 3.32
C ILE A 60 -2.98 -19.13 3.30
N GLU A 61 -1.93 -19.67 3.94
CA GLU A 61 -0.60 -19.07 3.93
C GLU A 61 -0.03 -18.97 2.51
N GLU A 62 -0.20 -20.01 1.69
CA GLU A 62 0.25 -20.00 0.30
C GLU A 62 -0.48 -18.94 -0.53
N ASP A 63 -1.82 -18.90 -0.46
CA ASP A 63 -2.66 -17.96 -1.20
C ASP A 63 -2.37 -16.51 -0.79
N LEU A 64 -2.32 -16.23 0.52
CA LEU A 64 -1.96 -14.91 1.04
C LEU A 64 -0.53 -14.54 0.66
N GLY A 65 0.41 -15.48 0.70
CA GLY A 65 1.79 -15.27 0.28
C GLY A 65 1.89 -14.94 -1.22
N ALA A 66 1.14 -15.63 -2.06
CA ALA A 66 1.10 -15.38 -3.50
C ALA A 66 0.46 -14.02 -3.82
N ALA A 67 -0.71 -13.73 -3.25
CA ALA A 67 -1.39 -12.45 -3.40
C ALA A 67 -0.54 -11.28 -2.89
N GLY A 68 0.14 -11.47 -1.75
CA GLY A 68 1.07 -10.51 -1.16
C GLY A 68 2.25 -10.20 -2.08
N ARG A 69 2.90 -11.24 -2.64
CA ARG A 69 4.00 -11.05 -3.61
C ARG A 69 3.56 -10.29 -4.85
N ILE A 70 2.38 -10.61 -5.41
CA ILE A 70 1.84 -9.90 -6.59
C ILE A 70 1.56 -8.44 -6.26
N THR A 71 0.91 -8.18 -5.12
CA THR A 71 0.55 -6.82 -4.70
C THR A 71 1.80 -6.00 -4.42
N LEU A 72 2.80 -6.59 -3.74
CA LEU A 72 4.08 -5.95 -3.48
C LEU A 72 4.82 -5.63 -4.78
N ALA A 73 4.90 -6.57 -5.73
CA ALA A 73 5.53 -6.33 -7.02
C ALA A 73 4.88 -5.19 -7.80
N ARG A 74 3.53 -5.12 -7.79
CA ARG A 74 2.80 -4.01 -8.42
C ARG A 74 3.07 -2.68 -7.72
N ALA A 75 3.08 -2.68 -6.39
CA ALA A 75 3.37 -1.49 -5.60
C ALA A 75 4.78 -0.98 -5.85
N THR A 76 5.79 -1.86 -5.91
CA THR A 76 7.17 -1.48 -6.23
C THR A 76 7.29 -0.89 -7.62
N THR A 77 6.66 -1.51 -8.63
CA THR A 77 6.68 -0.96 -10.00
C THR A 77 5.98 0.40 -10.09
N ALA A 78 4.86 0.58 -9.41
CA ALA A 78 4.15 1.86 -9.37
C ALA A 78 4.98 2.95 -8.65
N PHE A 79 5.66 2.57 -7.57
CA PHE A 79 6.56 3.46 -6.83
C PHE A 79 7.76 3.90 -7.69
N ASP A 80 8.41 2.97 -8.38
CA ASP A 80 9.52 3.28 -9.28
C ASP A 80 9.10 4.22 -10.41
N ALA A 81 7.91 4.00 -10.98
CA ALA A 81 7.33 4.90 -11.98
C ALA A 81 7.07 6.30 -11.42
N ALA A 82 6.50 6.40 -10.22
CA ALA A 82 6.25 7.68 -9.57
C ALA A 82 7.55 8.44 -9.25
N LEU A 83 8.62 7.74 -8.84
CA LEU A 83 9.94 8.34 -8.66
C LEU A 83 10.50 8.87 -9.98
N GLN A 84 10.37 8.09 -11.07
CA GLN A 84 10.84 8.51 -12.38
C GLN A 84 10.08 9.75 -12.89
N ASP A 85 8.76 9.81 -12.67
CA ASP A 85 7.93 10.95 -13.01
C ASP A 85 8.32 12.19 -12.18
N LEU A 86 8.59 12.02 -10.89
CA LEU A 86 9.04 13.09 -10.00
C LEU A 86 10.38 13.67 -10.48
N VAL A 87 11.37 12.81 -10.78
CA VAL A 87 12.67 13.22 -11.29
C VAL A 87 12.51 13.96 -12.62
N THR A 88 11.75 13.39 -13.55
CA THR A 88 11.50 13.99 -14.86
C THR A 88 10.83 15.37 -14.73
N GLY A 89 9.84 15.48 -13.84
CA GLY A 89 9.16 16.74 -13.54
C GLY A 89 10.06 17.77 -12.88
N ALA A 90 10.92 17.35 -11.94
CA ALA A 90 11.90 18.23 -11.29
C ALA A 90 12.92 18.78 -12.30
N GLU A 91 13.46 17.93 -13.17
CA GLU A 91 14.39 18.38 -14.20
C GLU A 91 13.73 19.33 -15.20
N ALA A 92 12.47 19.09 -15.57
CA ALA A 92 11.73 19.98 -16.46
C ALA A 92 11.57 21.38 -15.82
N ARG A 93 11.25 21.43 -14.52
CA ARG A 93 11.13 22.69 -13.76
C ARG A 93 12.47 23.41 -13.63
N LEU A 94 13.57 22.69 -13.37
CA LEU A 94 14.91 23.28 -13.32
C LEU A 94 15.28 23.92 -14.66
N ARG A 95 15.09 23.20 -15.78
CA ARG A 95 15.34 23.75 -17.12
C ARG A 95 14.47 24.96 -17.43
N GLN A 96 13.24 25.00 -16.93
CA GLN A 96 12.36 26.16 -17.09
C GLN A 96 12.87 27.36 -16.27
N LEU A 97 13.33 27.12 -15.05
CA LEU A 97 13.89 28.15 -14.17
C LEU A 97 15.18 28.71 -14.76
N ASP A 98 16.08 27.87 -15.26
CA ASP A 98 17.32 28.30 -15.92
C ASP A 98 17.04 29.26 -17.08
N ARG A 99 16.09 28.92 -17.96
CA ARG A 99 15.69 29.80 -19.08
C ARG A 99 15.07 31.10 -18.59
N ALA A 100 14.24 31.06 -17.55
CA ALA A 100 13.62 32.26 -17.00
C ALA A 100 14.66 33.20 -16.37
N VAL A 101 15.64 32.65 -15.66
CA VAL A 101 16.78 33.40 -15.10
C VAL A 101 17.61 34.02 -16.23
N GLU A 102 17.97 33.25 -17.25
CA GLU A 102 18.72 33.75 -18.40
C GLU A 102 17.98 34.91 -19.10
N GLN A 103 16.67 34.76 -19.35
CA GLN A 103 15.84 35.82 -19.93
C GLN A 103 15.78 37.06 -19.04
N SER A 104 15.63 36.90 -17.72
CA SER A 104 15.63 38.02 -16.78
C SER A 104 16.96 38.77 -16.76
N LEU A 105 18.08 38.04 -16.81
CA LEU A 105 19.42 38.63 -16.86
C LEU A 105 19.65 39.39 -18.18
N LEU A 106 19.25 38.83 -19.32
CA LEU A 106 19.34 39.50 -20.62
C LEU A 106 18.48 40.77 -20.68
N LEU A 107 17.26 40.72 -20.14
CA LEU A 107 16.40 41.90 -20.01
C LEU A 107 17.04 42.96 -19.11
N GLY A 108 17.56 42.56 -17.95
CA GLY A 108 18.26 43.47 -17.03
C GLY A 108 19.47 44.14 -17.67
N LEU A 109 20.29 43.38 -18.40
CA LEU A 109 21.43 43.92 -19.16
C LEU A 109 20.97 44.91 -20.24
N SER A 110 19.91 44.59 -20.99
CA SER A 110 19.39 45.49 -22.02
C SER A 110 18.88 46.82 -21.44
N ALA A 111 18.24 46.78 -20.26
CA ALA A 111 17.78 47.96 -19.55
C ALA A 111 18.96 48.77 -18.99
N ALA A 112 19.98 48.11 -18.43
CA ALA A 112 21.18 48.78 -17.92
C ALA A 112 21.96 49.48 -19.04
N VAL A 113 22.16 48.81 -20.20
CA VAL A 113 22.82 49.41 -21.37
C VAL A 113 22.02 50.60 -21.92
N SER A 114 20.69 50.49 -21.98
CA SER A 114 19.83 51.61 -22.39
C SER A 114 19.85 52.77 -21.39
N GLY A 115 20.02 52.48 -20.10
CA GLY A 115 20.21 53.47 -19.04
C GLY A 115 21.56 54.17 -19.12
N ILE A 116 22.64 53.45 -19.45
CA ILE A 116 23.98 54.02 -19.66
C ILE A 116 24.01 54.93 -20.90
N ALA A 117 23.32 54.54 -21.97
CA ALA A 117 23.19 55.38 -23.18
C ALA A 117 22.37 56.67 -22.95
N ARG A 118 21.61 56.75 -21.85
CA ARG A 118 20.72 57.87 -21.52
C ARG A 118 21.18 58.69 -20.31
N LYS A 119 22.30 58.33 -19.67
CA LYS A 119 22.85 59.02 -18.51
C LYS A 119 23.89 60.06 -18.94
N GLU A 120 23.41 61.28 -19.16
CA GLU A 120 24.21 62.50 -18.99
C GLU A 120 24.54 62.62 -17.47
N PRO A 121 25.75 63.03 -17.06
CA PRO A 121 26.21 62.82 -15.70
C PRO A 121 25.70 63.95 -14.80
N ASP A 122 24.78 63.66 -13.89
CA ASP A 122 24.57 64.51 -12.74
C ASP A 122 24.14 63.74 -11.48
N ALA A 123 24.76 64.15 -10.38
CA ALA A 123 24.45 64.00 -8.95
C ALA A 123 24.30 62.61 -8.28
N ASP A 124 25.31 62.33 -7.44
CA ASP A 124 25.30 61.90 -6.02
C ASP A 124 24.90 60.44 -5.63
N PRO A 125 25.69 59.73 -4.79
CA PRO A 125 25.38 58.37 -4.36
C PRO A 125 24.46 58.40 -3.14
N ALA A 126 23.24 57.90 -3.29
CA ALA A 126 22.36 57.65 -2.15
C ALA A 126 22.91 56.50 -1.30
N GLU A 127 23.03 56.75 0.01
CA GLU A 127 23.39 55.79 1.04
C GLU A 127 22.46 54.57 1.01
N VAL A 128 23.07 53.39 0.91
CA VAL A 128 22.41 52.09 1.03
C VAL A 128 22.29 51.78 2.52
N SER A 129 21.06 51.79 3.06
CA SER A 129 20.78 51.19 4.38
C SER A 129 20.97 49.67 4.33
N PRO A 130 21.47 49.05 5.41
CA PRO A 130 21.68 47.61 5.45
C PRO A 130 20.35 46.86 5.45
N LEU A 131 20.31 45.79 4.65
CA LEU A 131 19.26 44.78 4.67
C LEU A 131 19.15 44.21 6.09
N SER A 132 18.01 44.44 6.73
CA SER A 132 17.65 43.80 7.99
C SER A 132 17.50 42.30 7.79
N GLU A 133 18.18 41.57 8.66
CA GLU A 133 18.12 40.13 8.89
C GLU A 133 16.70 39.58 8.85
N THR A 134 16.50 38.48 8.13
CA THR A 134 15.46 37.49 8.46
C THR A 134 16.19 36.20 8.81
N GLU A 135 16.87 36.24 9.94
CA GLU A 135 17.17 35.05 10.73
C GLU A 135 15.83 34.54 11.28
N ASP A 136 15.18 33.57 10.64
CA ASP A 136 14.10 32.80 11.30
C ASP A 136 13.72 31.47 10.64
N ASP A 137 14.36 31.04 9.55
CA ASP A 137 14.02 29.75 8.91
C ASP A 137 14.64 28.52 9.60
N THR A 138 15.54 28.71 10.57
CA THR A 138 16.28 27.60 11.21
C THR A 138 15.49 26.91 12.32
N PHE A 139 14.43 27.56 12.87
CA PHE A 139 13.65 27.01 14.00
C PHE A 139 12.40 26.22 13.58
N LEU A 140 11.99 26.25 12.31
CA LEU A 140 10.80 25.51 11.84
C LEU A 140 11.07 24.01 11.59
N SER A 141 12.34 23.58 11.64
CA SER A 141 12.76 22.22 11.28
C SER A 141 12.45 21.17 12.37
N GLU A 142 12.22 21.59 13.61
CA GLU A 142 12.14 20.65 14.75
C GLU A 142 10.72 20.07 14.98
N ALA A 143 9.70 20.56 14.25
CA ALA A 143 8.29 20.13 14.44
C ALA A 143 7.51 19.94 13.13
N LEU A 144 8.18 19.56 12.02
CA LEU A 144 7.47 19.33 10.75
C LEU A 144 6.63 18.06 10.81
N ALA A 145 5.31 18.23 10.95
CA ALA A 145 4.35 17.16 10.72
C ALA A 145 4.14 16.97 9.21
N LEU A 146 4.28 15.74 8.73
CA LEU A 146 3.88 15.41 7.37
C LEU A 146 2.35 15.42 7.30
N VAL A 147 1.78 16.27 6.45
CA VAL A 147 0.32 16.36 6.24
C VAL A 147 -0.07 15.38 5.14
N LEU A 148 -0.94 14.43 5.45
CA LEU A 148 -1.42 13.40 4.53
C LEU A 148 -2.92 13.52 4.31
N ALA A 149 -3.37 13.49 3.07
CA ALA A 149 -4.78 13.32 2.75
C ALA A 149 -5.18 11.86 3.01
N THR A 150 -6.15 11.60 3.88
CA THR A 150 -6.45 10.23 4.35
C THR A 150 -7.12 9.34 3.30
N ASP A 151 -7.77 9.95 2.31
CA ASP A 151 -8.46 9.29 1.21
C ASP A 151 -7.49 8.74 0.14
N THR A 152 -6.40 9.48 -0.09
CA THR A 152 -5.43 9.23 -1.17
C THR A 152 -4.07 8.77 -0.64
N GLY A 153 -3.77 9.04 0.64
CA GLY A 153 -2.46 8.80 1.23
C GLY A 153 -1.37 9.74 0.71
N CYS A 154 -1.73 10.77 -0.08
CA CYS A 154 -0.77 11.70 -0.67
C CYS A 154 -0.34 12.77 0.33
N VAL A 155 0.91 13.20 0.22
CA VAL A 155 1.45 14.32 1.00
C VAL A 155 0.88 15.62 0.46
N VAL A 156 0.21 16.37 1.32
CA VAL A 156 -0.30 17.70 0.99
C VAL A 156 0.83 18.71 1.19
N THR A 157 1.28 19.32 0.10
CA THR A 157 2.39 20.28 0.12
C THR A 157 1.93 21.73 -0.07
N SER A 158 0.65 21.95 -0.40
CA SER A 158 0.08 23.29 -0.55
C SER A 158 -1.26 23.44 0.15
N ALA A 159 -1.49 24.61 0.76
CA ALA A 159 -2.79 24.99 1.30
C ALA A 159 -3.89 25.09 0.22
N ARG A 160 -3.52 25.24 -1.06
CA ARG A 160 -4.48 25.28 -2.18
C ARG A 160 -5.14 23.93 -2.44
N ASP A 161 -4.51 22.85 -2.00
CA ASP A 161 -5.00 21.48 -2.16
C ASP A 161 -5.97 21.10 -1.03
N LEU A 162 -6.18 22.01 -0.06
CA LEU A 162 -7.05 21.81 1.08
C LEU A 162 -8.46 22.32 0.80
N SER A 163 -9.45 21.42 0.88
CA SER A 163 -10.86 21.78 0.88
C SER A 163 -11.46 21.66 2.28
N ALA A 164 -12.46 22.49 2.58
CA ALA A 164 -13.21 22.40 3.84
C ALA A 164 -13.78 20.98 4.03
N GLY A 165 -13.61 20.42 5.23
CA GLY A 165 -14.06 19.08 5.59
C GLY A 165 -13.16 17.93 5.12
N LEU A 166 -12.06 18.20 4.41
CA LEU A 166 -11.10 17.19 4.00
C LEU A 166 -10.48 16.51 5.24
N PRO A 167 -10.56 15.17 5.35
CA PRO A 167 -9.93 14.44 6.44
C PRO A 167 -8.44 14.28 6.19
N LEU A 168 -7.63 14.89 7.05
CA LEU A 168 -6.17 14.89 7.01
C LEU A 168 -5.59 14.05 8.15
N LEU A 169 -4.37 13.59 7.98
CA LEU A 169 -3.57 12.95 9.01
C LEU A 169 -2.25 13.71 9.15
N LEU A 170 -1.98 14.22 10.35
CA LEU A 170 -0.69 14.80 10.70
C LEU A 170 0.21 13.71 11.25
N LYS A 171 1.31 13.43 10.57
CA LYS A 171 2.30 12.44 10.99
C LYS A 171 3.50 13.14 11.63
N PHE A 172 3.68 12.90 12.92
CA PHE A 172 4.82 13.30 13.72
C PHE A 172 5.78 12.12 13.91
N PRO A 173 7.03 12.35 14.35
CA PRO A 173 7.93 11.26 14.75
C PRO A 173 7.31 10.32 15.80
N ASP A 174 6.55 10.89 16.73
CA ASP A 174 6.01 10.17 17.90
C ASP A 174 4.61 9.58 17.69
N GLY A 175 3.95 9.84 16.55
CA GLY A 175 2.57 9.41 16.36
C GLY A 175 1.87 10.05 15.16
N ALA A 176 0.60 9.70 14.97
CA ALA A 176 -0.24 10.28 13.93
C ALA A 176 -1.56 10.77 14.50
N VAL A 177 -2.00 11.97 14.11
CA VAL A 177 -3.21 12.62 14.62
C VAL A 177 -4.15 12.94 13.45
N PRO A 178 -5.41 12.45 13.46
CA PRO A 178 -6.39 12.83 12.44
C PRO A 178 -6.91 14.25 12.68
N VAL A 179 -7.01 15.04 11.61
CA VAL A 179 -7.43 16.46 11.65
C VAL A 179 -8.40 16.74 10.50
N ARG A 180 -9.25 17.76 10.64
CA ARG A 180 -10.15 18.23 9.59
C ARG A 180 -9.88 19.70 9.29
N VAL A 181 -10.00 20.08 8.02
CA VAL A 181 -9.90 21.48 7.60
C VAL A 181 -11.21 22.19 7.85
N GLU A 182 -11.19 23.22 8.70
CA GLU A 182 -12.32 24.12 8.91
C GLU A 182 -12.17 25.38 8.03
N PRO A 183 -13.25 25.89 7.43
CA PRO A 183 -13.21 27.14 6.69
C PRO A 183 -12.93 28.31 7.64
N TYR A 184 -11.84 29.03 7.38
CA TYR A 184 -11.51 30.23 8.13
C TYR A 184 -12.50 31.35 7.79
N SER A 185 -13.32 31.73 8.76
CA SER A 185 -14.10 32.97 8.72
C SER A 185 -13.33 34.02 9.53
N PRO A 186 -12.71 35.04 8.90
CA PRO A 186 -12.13 36.14 9.65
C PRO A 186 -13.28 36.85 10.36
N SER A 187 -13.36 36.69 11.68
CA SER A 187 -14.19 37.56 12.52
C SER A 187 -13.63 38.97 12.40
N ALA A 188 -14.41 39.88 11.82
CA ALA A 188 -14.07 41.29 11.69
C ALA A 188 -13.78 41.90 13.07
N HIS A 189 -12.54 42.35 13.27
CA HIS A 189 -12.13 43.25 14.34
C HIS A 189 -11.35 44.41 13.72
#